data_AF-A0A7V2I7P7-F1
#
_entry.id   AF-A0A7V2I7P7-F1
#
_cell.length_a   1.000
_cell.length_b   1.000
_cell.length_c   1.000
_cell.angle_alpha   90.00
_cell.angle_beta   90.00
_cell.angle_gamma   90.00
#
_symmetry.space_group_name_H-M   'P 1'
#
loop_
_entity.id
_entity.type
_entity.pdbx_description
1 polymer ?
#
loop_
_entity_poly.entity_id
_entity_poly.type
_entity_poly.pdbx_seq_one_letter_code
_entity_poly.pdbx_strand_id
1 'polypeptide(L)'
;MRRAGRSLGRVRLPWKGGRLVKIRLLELLRCPDCAHERLELAVFASGGDRVSVHQGELRCSGCGARLPIIAGIPRLLPAALRPYLATLHPEFFAQHPELVPPAGTAADQVVARTLLGFSFQHVRLADPAPERDRWRQNLLESIPVGPEFFRGRLGADVGCGAGRHAWWAHEFGAEVVALDLSAGVDVAQATLADCPRAHVVQGDIYHLPLRLRSLDFALSLGVVHHLPDPATGIARIAASLRPGGRLVVWVYGLEGMRWWYRLSHLTPLRPVTRPLPRRAQHALSVAIAAALELTLWAPARAASRLPGGARLAARLPLS
;
A
#
# COMPACT_ATOMS: atom_id res chain seq x y z
N MET A 1 15.71 -37.98 -0.35
CA MET A 1 14.26 -37.74 -0.53
C MET A 1 13.99 -36.25 -0.57
N ARG A 2 13.68 -35.71 -1.76
CA ARG A 2 13.43 -34.29 -2.02
C ARG A 2 12.09 -33.89 -1.41
N ARG A 3 12.07 -32.94 -0.46
CA ARG A 3 10.81 -32.32 -0.01
C ARG A 3 10.29 -31.41 -1.12
N ALA A 4 9.15 -31.79 -1.68
CA ALA A 4 8.41 -31.01 -2.66
C ALA A 4 8.16 -29.58 -2.14
N GLY A 5 8.69 -28.58 -2.86
CA GLY A 5 8.38 -27.18 -2.64
C GLY A 5 6.88 -26.97 -2.85
N ARG A 6 6.17 -26.73 -1.76
CA ARG A 6 4.73 -26.43 -1.78
C ARG A 6 4.53 -25.14 -2.58
N SER A 7 3.78 -25.23 -3.68
CA SER A 7 3.35 -24.09 -4.47
C SER A 7 2.50 -23.16 -3.61
N LEU A 8 3.07 -22.01 -3.26
CA LEU A 8 2.34 -20.92 -2.59
C LEU A 8 1.27 -20.43 -3.59
N GLY A 9 0.01 -20.56 -3.19
CA GLY A 9 -1.13 -20.40 -4.11
C GLY A 9 -1.12 -19.06 -4.85
N ARG A 10 -1.06 -19.13 -6.20
CA ARG A 10 -1.13 -18.00 -7.14
C ARG A 10 -2.18 -16.99 -6.68
N VAL A 11 -1.75 -15.76 -6.40
CA VAL A 11 -2.66 -14.61 -6.30
C VAL A 11 -2.94 -14.21 -7.75
N ARG A 12 -4.14 -14.49 -8.27
CA ARG A 12 -4.56 -13.96 -9.56
C ARG A 12 -5.08 -12.54 -9.33
N LEU A 13 -4.36 -11.56 -9.85
CA LEU A 13 -4.75 -10.16 -9.83
C LEU A 13 -5.91 -9.96 -10.84
N PRO A 14 -7.06 -9.36 -10.45
CA PRO A 14 -8.13 -9.05 -11.39
C PRO A 14 -7.68 -7.90 -12.30
N TRP A 15 -7.32 -8.24 -13.54
CA TRP A 15 -6.79 -7.28 -14.51
C TRP A 15 -7.89 -6.77 -15.44
N LYS A 16 -8.11 -5.45 -15.42
CA LYS A 16 -8.81 -4.68 -16.46
C LYS A 16 -7.90 -3.49 -16.82
N GLY A 17 -7.07 -3.65 -17.85
CA GLY A 17 -6.28 -2.59 -18.52
C GLY A 17 -5.83 -1.39 -17.68
N GLY A 18 -4.64 -1.47 -17.06
CA GLY A 18 -4.06 -0.36 -16.29
C GLY A 18 -3.25 0.62 -17.15
N ARG A 19 -3.41 1.93 -16.92
CA ARG A 19 -2.61 2.98 -17.60
C ARG A 19 -1.26 3.22 -16.90
N LEU A 20 -0.17 2.90 -17.59
CA LEU A 20 1.05 3.69 -17.91
C LEU A 20 1.74 4.60 -16.85
N VAL A 21 3.08 4.48 -16.70
CA VAL A 21 3.93 5.45 -15.95
C VAL A 21 3.92 6.81 -16.66
N LYS A 22 3.65 7.87 -15.89
CA LYS A 22 3.74 9.27 -16.34
C LYS A 22 5.18 9.76 -16.20
N ILE A 23 5.78 10.28 -17.27
CA ILE A 23 7.19 10.73 -17.27
C ILE A 23 7.50 11.71 -16.11
N ARG A 24 6.52 12.56 -15.75
CA ARG A 24 6.60 13.47 -14.60
C ARG A 24 6.99 12.78 -13.29
N LEU A 25 6.56 11.53 -13.06
CA LEU A 25 6.94 10.75 -11.88
C LEU A 25 8.46 10.59 -11.78
N LEU A 26 9.18 10.40 -12.89
CA LEU A 26 10.63 10.21 -12.89
C LEU A 26 11.39 11.41 -12.31
N GLU A 27 10.83 12.60 -12.43
CA GLU A 27 11.38 13.84 -11.86
C GLU A 27 11.23 13.92 -10.33
N LEU A 28 10.43 13.04 -9.74
CA LEU A 28 10.19 12.96 -8.30
C LEU A 28 10.96 11.81 -7.64
N LEU A 29 11.54 10.92 -8.45
CA LEU A 29 12.16 9.70 -8.00
C LEU A 29 13.67 9.83 -7.79
N ARG A 30 14.18 8.94 -6.95
CA ARG A 30 15.62 8.69 -6.80
C ARG A 30 15.88 7.22 -6.50
N CYS A 31 17.12 6.79 -6.67
CA CYS A 31 17.52 5.42 -6.44
C CYS A 31 17.38 5.02 -4.95
N PRO A 32 16.71 3.89 -4.64
CA PRO A 32 16.56 3.41 -3.25
C PRO A 32 17.89 2.90 -2.64
N ASP A 33 18.87 2.52 -3.46
CA ASP A 33 20.14 1.98 -2.96
C ASP A 33 21.15 3.08 -2.62
N CYS A 34 21.33 4.04 -3.53
CA CYS A 34 22.43 5.00 -3.45
C CYS A 34 21.97 6.47 -3.43
N ALA A 35 20.66 6.71 -3.32
CA ALA A 35 20.07 8.06 -3.26
C ALA A 35 20.21 8.92 -4.53
N HIS A 36 20.84 8.42 -5.60
CA HIS A 36 21.08 9.20 -6.82
C HIS A 36 19.78 9.55 -7.55
N GLU A 37 19.65 10.79 -8.01
CA GLU A 37 18.38 11.35 -8.51
C GLU A 37 18.16 11.19 -10.02
N ARG A 38 19.19 10.73 -10.75
CA ARG A 38 19.11 10.44 -12.18
C ARG A 38 18.86 8.95 -12.38
N LEU A 39 17.64 8.65 -12.85
CA LEU A 39 17.19 7.33 -13.27
C LEU A 39 16.90 7.38 -14.77
N GLU A 40 17.65 6.62 -15.56
CA GLU A 40 17.50 6.51 -17.00
C GLU A 40 16.42 5.49 -17.34
N LEU A 41 15.46 5.88 -18.17
CA LEU A 41 14.34 5.03 -18.56
C LEU A 41 14.65 4.26 -19.84
N ALA A 42 14.53 2.94 -19.78
CA ALA A 42 14.41 2.07 -20.96
C ALA A 42 12.97 1.52 -21.03
N VAL A 43 12.32 1.71 -22.18
CA VAL A 43 10.92 1.29 -22.39
C VAL A 43 10.89 -0.03 -23.15
N PHE A 44 10.21 -1.03 -22.60
CA PHE A 44 10.03 -2.34 -23.26
C PHE A 44 8.65 -2.46 -23.92
N ALA A 45 7.64 -1.83 -23.33
CA ALA A 45 6.32 -1.68 -23.92
C ALA A 45 5.72 -0.31 -23.56
N SER A 46 5.32 0.45 -24.59
CA SER A 46 4.56 1.69 -24.43
C SER A 46 3.08 1.47 -24.68
N GLY A 47 2.21 2.27 -24.04
CA GLY A 47 0.86 2.46 -24.56
C GLY A 47 0.93 3.18 -25.90
N GLY A 48 -0.12 3.12 -26.73
CA GLY A 48 -0.16 3.73 -28.06
C GLY A 48 0.19 5.23 -28.14
N ASP A 49 0.34 5.91 -27.00
CA ASP A 49 0.75 7.31 -26.88
C ASP A 49 2.17 7.41 -26.29
N ARG A 50 3.04 8.25 -26.90
CA ARG A 50 4.49 8.44 -26.60
C ARG A 50 4.85 8.88 -25.17
N VAL A 51 3.89 8.98 -24.25
CA VAL A 51 4.03 9.59 -22.92
C VAL A 51 4.05 8.54 -21.79
N SER A 52 4.00 7.25 -22.13
CA SER A 52 3.32 6.29 -21.29
C SER A 52 3.99 4.89 -21.31
N VAL A 53 4.50 4.42 -20.15
CA VAL A 53 5.30 3.16 -20.07
C VAL A 53 4.56 2.08 -19.29
N HIS A 54 4.34 0.91 -19.91
CA HIS A 54 3.63 -0.21 -19.29
C HIS A 54 4.60 -1.24 -18.71
N GLN A 55 5.71 -1.49 -19.40
CA GLN A 55 6.83 -2.30 -18.95
C GLN A 55 8.13 -1.62 -19.37
N GLY A 56 9.14 -1.71 -18.51
CA GLY A 56 10.42 -1.06 -18.75
C GLY A 56 11.37 -1.25 -17.59
N GLU A 57 12.42 -0.45 -17.62
CA GLU A 57 13.46 -0.43 -16.61
C GLU A 57 13.86 1.02 -16.31
N LEU A 58 14.14 1.30 -15.05
CA LEU A 58 14.87 2.46 -14.60
C LEU A 58 16.29 2.03 -14.19
N ARG A 59 17.29 2.58 -14.88
CA ARG A 59 18.71 2.37 -14.56
C ARG A 59 19.24 3.56 -13.79
N CYS A 60 19.81 3.32 -12.62
CA CYS A 60 20.48 4.36 -11.85
C CYS A 60 21.85 4.69 -12.46
N SER A 61 22.11 5.95 -12.81
CA SER A 61 23.42 6.39 -13.32
C SER A 61 24.51 6.43 -12.24
N GLY A 62 24.14 6.39 -10.95
CA GLY A 62 25.08 6.44 -9.83
C GLY A 62 25.64 5.07 -9.44
N CYS A 63 24.78 4.08 -9.20
CA CYS A 63 25.20 2.73 -8.77
C CYS A 63 24.96 1.64 -9.83
N GLY A 64 24.39 1.97 -10.98
CA GLY A 64 24.06 1.01 -12.02
C GLY A 64 22.86 0.09 -11.71
N ALA A 65 22.16 0.30 -10.59
CA ALA A 65 21.01 -0.51 -10.22
C ALA A 65 19.93 -0.49 -11.30
N ARG A 66 19.46 -1.68 -11.68
CA ARG A 66 18.37 -1.92 -12.63
C ARG A 66 17.07 -2.14 -11.86
N LEU A 67 16.08 -1.29 -12.08
CA LEU A 67 14.82 -1.27 -11.32
C LEU A 67 13.64 -1.46 -12.29
N PRO A 68 12.87 -2.54 -12.18
CA PRO A 68 11.85 -2.85 -13.18
C PRO A 68 10.61 -1.95 -13.04
N ILE A 69 10.00 -1.62 -14.16
CA ILE A 69 8.63 -1.10 -14.25
C ILE A 69 7.74 -2.26 -14.67
N ILE A 70 6.82 -2.66 -13.78
CA ILE A 70 5.94 -3.81 -13.98
C ILE A 70 4.49 -3.34 -13.88
N ALA A 71 3.72 -3.52 -14.96
CA ALA A 71 2.33 -3.10 -15.07
C ALA A 71 2.11 -1.60 -14.78
N GLY A 72 3.00 -0.76 -15.32
CA GLY A 72 2.94 0.69 -15.13
C GLY A 72 3.35 1.18 -13.74
N ILE A 73 3.92 0.31 -12.90
CA ILE A 73 4.38 0.66 -11.54
C ILE A 73 5.91 0.50 -11.48
N PRO A 74 6.68 1.58 -11.22
CA PRO A 74 8.09 1.48 -10.88
C PRO A 74 8.27 0.73 -9.56
N ARG A 75 9.04 -0.37 -9.59
CA ARG A 75 9.28 -1.26 -8.45
C ARG A 75 10.63 -0.93 -7.79
N LEU A 76 10.66 0.18 -7.06
CA LEU A 76 11.86 0.79 -6.47
C LEU A 76 12.17 0.22 -5.09
N LEU A 77 12.26 -1.11 -5.00
CA LEU A 77 12.64 -1.80 -3.78
C LEU A 77 14.18 -1.77 -3.59
N PRO A 78 14.67 -1.67 -2.34
CA PRO A 78 16.09 -1.81 -2.06
C PRO A 78 16.59 -3.20 -2.48
N ALA A 79 17.89 -3.33 -2.75
CA ALA A 79 18.49 -4.57 -3.25
C ALA A 79 18.07 -5.83 -2.47
N ALA A 80 18.01 -5.73 -1.13
CA ALA A 80 17.57 -6.79 -0.23
C ALA A 80 16.15 -7.32 -0.51
N LEU A 81 15.23 -6.47 -0.97
CA LEU A 81 13.83 -6.82 -1.18
C LEU A 81 13.47 -7.10 -2.63
N ARG A 82 14.32 -6.77 -3.61
CA ARG A 82 14.04 -7.07 -5.03
C ARG A 82 13.80 -8.54 -5.36
N PRO A 83 14.48 -9.53 -4.73
CA PRO A 83 14.21 -10.95 -4.99
C PRO A 83 12.74 -11.33 -4.77
N TYR A 84 12.04 -10.58 -3.91
CA TYR A 84 10.61 -10.74 -3.70
C TYR A 84 9.76 -10.45 -4.95
N LEU A 85 10.16 -9.50 -5.80
CA LEU A 85 9.44 -9.18 -7.04
C LEU A 85 9.36 -10.37 -7.98
N ALA A 86 10.43 -11.18 -8.06
CA ALA A 86 10.43 -12.39 -8.88
C ALA A 86 9.41 -13.43 -8.41
N THR A 87 9.06 -13.43 -7.11
CA THR A 87 8.02 -14.30 -6.57
C THR A 87 6.61 -13.80 -6.88
N LEU A 88 6.43 -12.48 -6.99
CA LEU A 88 5.14 -11.84 -7.25
C LEU A 88 4.81 -11.73 -8.73
N HIS A 89 5.83 -11.56 -9.58
CA HIS A 89 5.68 -11.31 -11.01
C HIS A 89 6.51 -12.30 -11.86
N PRO A 90 6.35 -13.62 -11.68
CA PRO A 90 7.19 -14.60 -12.35
C PRO A 90 7.10 -14.52 -13.88
N GLU A 91 5.95 -14.12 -14.43
CA GLU A 91 5.76 -13.95 -15.88
C GLU A 91 6.62 -12.80 -16.45
N PHE A 92 6.74 -11.68 -15.73
CA PHE A 92 7.57 -10.55 -16.15
C PHE A 92 9.05 -10.95 -16.21
N PHE A 93 9.55 -11.63 -15.18
CA PHE A 93 10.96 -12.04 -15.12
C PHE A 93 11.28 -13.22 -16.04
N ALA A 94 10.29 -14.02 -16.44
CA ALA A 94 10.46 -15.00 -17.50
C ALA A 94 10.69 -14.34 -18.87
N GLN A 95 10.09 -13.16 -19.10
CA GLN A 95 10.26 -12.36 -20.33
C GLN A 95 11.52 -11.49 -20.30
N HIS A 96 11.94 -11.06 -19.10
CA HIS A 96 13.09 -10.18 -18.88
C HIS A 96 14.11 -10.81 -17.90
N PRO A 97 14.78 -11.92 -18.28
CA PRO A 97 15.71 -12.62 -17.40
C PRO A 97 16.91 -11.76 -16.95
N GLU A 98 17.29 -10.77 -17.75
CA GLU A 98 18.36 -9.82 -17.46
C GLU A 98 18.05 -8.88 -16.28
N LEU A 99 16.77 -8.77 -15.90
CA LEU A 99 16.31 -7.99 -14.74
C LEU A 99 16.13 -8.82 -13.48
N VAL A 100 16.32 -10.14 -13.55
CA VAL A 100 16.19 -11.01 -12.38
C VAL A 100 17.18 -10.58 -11.31
N PRO A 101 16.71 -10.13 -10.13
CA PRO A 101 17.59 -9.74 -9.06
C PRO A 101 18.35 -10.95 -8.50
N PRO A 102 19.60 -10.76 -8.03
CA PRO A 102 20.37 -11.83 -7.39
C PRO A 102 19.64 -12.38 -6.16
N ALA A 103 19.82 -13.66 -5.84
CA ALA A 103 19.11 -14.28 -4.72
C ALA A 103 19.37 -13.55 -3.39
N GLY A 104 18.30 -13.30 -2.63
CA GLY A 104 18.36 -12.64 -1.33
C GLY A 104 18.83 -13.55 -0.19
N THR A 105 19.12 -12.95 0.95
CA THR A 105 19.53 -13.64 2.18
C THR A 105 18.33 -14.24 2.95
N ALA A 106 18.59 -15.04 3.98
CA ALA A 106 17.54 -15.60 4.84
C ALA A 106 16.77 -14.52 5.63
N ALA A 107 17.43 -13.41 6.00
CA ALA A 107 16.80 -12.28 6.67
C ALA A 107 15.78 -11.58 5.75
N ASP A 108 16.13 -11.44 4.47
CA ASP A 108 15.27 -10.85 3.44
C ASP A 108 13.96 -11.64 3.26
N GLN A 109 14.03 -12.98 3.42
CA GLN A 109 12.86 -13.86 3.33
C GLN A 109 11.86 -13.65 4.49
N VAL A 110 12.32 -13.27 5.67
CA VAL A 110 11.45 -12.97 6.82
C VAL A 110 10.66 -11.68 6.57
N VAL A 111 11.33 -10.64 6.10
CA VAL A 111 10.68 -9.37 5.71
C VAL A 111 9.69 -9.62 4.57
N ALA A 112 10.10 -10.36 3.52
CA ALA A 112 9.23 -10.76 2.42
C ALA A 112 7.96 -11.53 2.88
N ARG A 113 8.07 -12.37 3.92
CA ARG A 113 6.93 -13.09 4.49
C ARG A 113 5.92 -12.18 5.18
N THR A 114 6.40 -11.13 5.86
CA THR A 114 5.54 -10.10 6.44
C THR A 114 4.83 -9.31 5.34
N LEU A 115 5.56 -8.93 4.28
CA LEU A 115 4.99 -8.27 3.10
C LEU A 115 3.91 -9.10 2.42
N LEU A 116 4.08 -10.42 2.29
CA LEU A 116 3.04 -11.32 1.77
C LEU A 116 1.74 -11.30 2.59
N GLY A 117 1.81 -11.02 3.89
CA GLY A 117 0.62 -10.87 4.73
C GLY A 117 -0.21 -9.65 4.35
N PHE A 118 0.44 -8.49 4.27
CA PHE A 118 -0.19 -7.24 3.86
C PHE A 118 -0.69 -7.30 2.41
N SER A 119 0.14 -7.84 1.50
CA SER A 119 -0.24 -8.07 0.10
C SER A 119 -1.52 -8.92 -0.02
N PHE A 120 -1.67 -9.98 0.79
CA PHE A 120 -2.87 -10.80 0.78
C PHE A 120 -4.12 -10.03 1.23
N GLN A 121 -4.00 -9.21 2.28
CA GLN A 121 -5.11 -8.39 2.76
C GLN A 121 -5.56 -7.40 1.70
N HIS A 122 -4.64 -6.65 1.10
CA HIS A 122 -5.01 -5.62 0.12
C HIS A 122 -5.53 -6.20 -1.19
N VAL A 123 -4.91 -7.28 -1.70
CA VAL A 123 -5.25 -7.82 -3.02
C VAL A 123 -6.46 -8.75 -3.00
N ARG A 124 -6.67 -9.53 -1.91
CA ARG A 124 -7.73 -10.56 -1.87
C ARG A 124 -8.95 -10.20 -1.03
N LEU A 125 -8.80 -9.29 -0.06
CA LEU A 125 -9.93 -8.80 0.74
C LEU A 125 -10.43 -7.44 0.26
N ALA A 126 -10.08 -7.04 -0.97
CA ALA A 126 -10.52 -5.76 -1.53
C ALA A 126 -12.06 -5.67 -1.49
N ASP A 127 -12.54 -4.54 -1.01
CA ASP A 127 -13.97 -4.23 -0.91
C ASP A 127 -14.60 -4.26 -2.31
N PRO A 128 -15.70 -5.00 -2.54
CA PRO A 128 -16.29 -5.16 -3.88
C PRO A 128 -16.87 -3.87 -4.48
N ALA A 129 -16.97 -2.78 -3.71
CA ALA A 129 -17.24 -1.44 -4.24
C ALA A 129 -16.57 -0.37 -3.36
N PRO A 130 -15.85 0.62 -3.94
CA PRO A 130 -15.31 1.71 -3.15
C PRO A 130 -16.48 2.59 -2.67
N GLU A 131 -16.80 2.52 -1.37
CA GLU A 131 -17.62 3.54 -0.71
C GLU A 131 -16.81 4.85 -0.65
N ARG A 132 -16.79 5.60 -1.76
CA ARG A 132 -15.96 6.81 -1.92
C ARG A 132 -16.22 7.81 -0.79
N ASP A 133 -17.47 8.00 -0.37
CA ASP A 133 -17.82 8.89 0.74
C ASP A 133 -17.20 8.45 2.07
N ARG A 134 -17.16 7.14 2.33
CA ARG A 134 -16.49 6.59 3.51
C ARG A 134 -14.99 6.81 3.47
N TRP A 135 -14.35 6.70 2.30
CA TRP A 135 -12.93 7.03 2.15
C TRP A 135 -12.67 8.51 2.38
N ARG A 136 -13.59 9.38 1.92
CA ARG A 136 -13.51 10.83 2.13
C ARG A 136 -13.55 11.15 3.62
N GLN A 137 -14.55 10.61 4.30
CA GLN A 137 -14.73 10.78 5.74
C GLN A 137 -13.49 10.26 6.49
N ASN A 138 -13.03 9.06 6.15
CA ASN A 138 -11.84 8.48 6.80
C ASN A 138 -10.59 9.35 6.63
N LEU A 139 -10.35 9.91 5.44
CA LEU A 139 -9.24 10.83 5.23
C LEU A 139 -9.40 12.09 6.10
N LEU A 140 -10.55 12.74 6.04
CA LEU A 140 -10.81 14.00 6.75
C LEU A 140 -10.78 13.84 8.28
N GLU A 141 -11.20 12.69 8.81
CA GLU A 141 -11.10 12.37 10.24
C GLU A 141 -9.66 12.04 10.68
N SER A 142 -8.81 11.61 9.74
CA SER A 142 -7.42 11.21 10.03
C SER A 142 -6.43 12.37 9.94
N ILE A 143 -6.84 13.54 9.47
CA ILE A 143 -5.95 14.68 9.22
C ILE A 143 -6.46 15.96 9.90
N PRO A 144 -5.58 16.84 10.40
CA PRO A 144 -5.98 18.08 11.06
C PRO A 144 -6.22 19.25 10.08
N VAL A 145 -6.44 18.97 8.79
CA VAL A 145 -6.52 19.97 7.70
C VAL A 145 -7.71 19.68 6.79
N GLY A 146 -8.27 20.71 6.15
CA GLY A 146 -9.38 20.56 5.22
C GLY A 146 -8.94 20.24 3.79
N PRO A 147 -9.90 19.98 2.88
CA PRO A 147 -9.66 19.72 1.45
C PRO A 147 -8.79 20.78 0.75
N GLU A 148 -8.92 22.05 1.15
CA GLU A 148 -8.17 23.18 0.60
C GLU A 148 -6.64 23.04 0.76
N PHE A 149 -6.19 22.25 1.74
CA PHE A 149 -4.78 21.96 1.95
C PHE A 149 -4.13 21.27 0.73
N PHE A 150 -4.88 20.46 -0.02
CA PHE A 150 -4.35 19.64 -1.11
C PHE A 150 -4.26 20.39 -2.44
N ARG A 151 -5.05 21.45 -2.62
CA ARG A 151 -5.23 22.11 -3.91
C ARG A 151 -3.90 22.65 -4.47
N GLY A 152 -3.52 22.16 -5.65
CA GLY A 152 -2.32 22.60 -6.35
C GLY A 152 -1.01 22.21 -5.68
N ARG A 153 -1.05 21.30 -4.70
CA ARG A 153 0.14 20.82 -3.98
C ARG A 153 0.60 19.48 -4.50
N LEU A 154 1.90 19.26 -4.43
CA LEU A 154 2.53 17.98 -4.68
C LEU A 154 2.79 17.27 -3.34
N GLY A 155 2.33 16.03 -3.20
CA GLY A 155 2.62 15.24 -2.02
C GLY A 155 2.71 13.75 -2.25
N ALA A 156 2.87 13.01 -1.15
CA ALA A 156 2.93 11.56 -1.16
C ALA A 156 1.99 10.93 -0.13
N ASP A 157 1.42 9.79 -0.48
CA ASP A 157 0.73 8.89 0.45
C ASP A 157 1.67 7.70 0.72
N VAL A 158 2.35 7.72 1.87
CA VAL A 158 3.42 6.80 2.23
C VAL A 158 2.88 5.66 3.08
N GLY A 159 2.83 4.47 2.49
CA GLY A 159 2.07 3.31 2.92
C GLY A 159 0.62 3.36 2.41
N CYS A 160 0.43 3.65 1.12
CA CYS A 160 -0.87 3.93 0.53
C CYS A 160 -1.83 2.71 0.51
N GLY A 161 -1.32 1.50 0.68
CA GLY A 161 -2.09 0.26 0.51
C GLY A 161 -2.81 0.24 -0.83
N ALA A 162 -4.15 0.27 -0.81
CA ALA A 162 -5.01 0.29 -2.00
C ALA A 162 -5.22 1.69 -2.62
N GLY A 163 -4.56 2.74 -2.14
CA GLY A 163 -4.61 4.08 -2.75
C GLY A 163 -5.85 4.92 -2.39
N ARG A 164 -6.58 4.57 -1.34
CA ARG A 164 -7.83 5.27 -0.93
C ARG A 164 -7.61 6.74 -0.58
N HIS A 165 -6.50 7.05 0.08
CA HIS A 165 -6.18 8.40 0.57
C HIS A 165 -5.57 9.23 -0.55
N ALA A 166 -4.67 8.64 -1.33
CA ALA A 166 -4.18 9.21 -2.57
C ALA A 166 -5.32 9.61 -3.53
N TRP A 167 -6.37 8.78 -3.66
CA TRP A 167 -7.53 9.13 -4.50
C TRP A 167 -8.19 10.42 -4.04
N TRP A 168 -8.51 10.56 -2.75
CA TRP A 168 -9.17 11.78 -2.27
C TRP A 168 -8.25 13.00 -2.24
N ALA A 169 -6.96 12.83 -1.95
CA ALA A 169 -5.98 13.92 -2.12
C ALA A 169 -5.97 14.42 -3.57
N HIS A 170 -6.02 13.52 -4.55
CA HIS A 170 -6.16 13.85 -5.98
C HIS A 170 -7.46 14.61 -6.29
N GLU A 171 -8.60 14.11 -5.79
CA GLU A 171 -9.92 14.75 -5.95
C GLU A 171 -9.95 16.15 -5.32
N PHE A 172 -9.24 16.36 -4.22
CA PHE A 172 -9.06 17.68 -3.60
C PHE A 172 -8.06 18.59 -4.34
N GLY A 173 -7.46 18.11 -5.43
CA GLY A 173 -6.64 18.89 -6.35
C GLY A 173 -5.13 18.76 -6.18
N ALA A 174 -4.65 17.75 -5.43
CA ALA A 174 -3.22 17.47 -5.35
C ALA A 174 -2.71 16.72 -6.59
N GLU A 175 -1.39 16.84 -6.81
CA GLU A 175 -0.59 15.80 -7.44
C GLU A 175 -0.03 14.90 -6.34
N VAL A 176 -0.18 13.58 -6.48
CA VAL A 176 0.11 12.63 -5.40
C VAL A 176 0.90 11.42 -5.88
N VAL A 177 1.96 11.08 -5.14
CA VAL A 177 2.67 9.81 -5.29
C VAL A 177 2.18 8.84 -4.21
N ALA A 178 1.41 7.82 -4.62
CA ALA A 178 0.99 6.71 -3.78
C ALA A 178 2.12 5.69 -3.71
N LEU A 179 2.73 5.54 -2.54
CA LEU A 179 3.87 4.67 -2.30
C LEU A 179 3.52 3.60 -1.28
N ASP A 180 3.79 2.33 -1.59
CA ASP A 180 3.66 1.24 -0.62
C ASP A 180 4.74 0.18 -0.84
N LEU A 181 5.10 -0.52 0.22
CA LEU A 181 6.11 -1.59 0.19
C LEU A 181 5.52 -2.91 -0.35
N SER A 182 4.24 -3.14 -0.10
CA SER A 182 3.52 -4.37 -0.43
C SER A 182 3.00 -4.38 -1.87
N ALA A 183 2.41 -5.50 -2.30
CA ALA A 183 1.67 -5.60 -3.56
C ALA A 183 0.31 -4.87 -3.52
N GLY A 184 -0.02 -4.15 -2.44
CA GLY A 184 -1.17 -3.26 -2.39
C GLY A 184 -1.14 -2.21 -3.51
N VAL A 185 0.07 -1.84 -3.97
CA VAL A 185 0.27 -0.94 -5.13
C VAL A 185 -0.41 -1.42 -6.40
N ASP A 186 -0.60 -2.74 -6.61
CA ASP A 186 -1.31 -3.25 -7.78
C ASP A 186 -2.81 -2.91 -7.71
N VAL A 187 -3.38 -2.90 -6.49
CA VAL A 187 -4.75 -2.42 -6.24
C VAL A 187 -4.81 -0.90 -6.29
N ALA A 188 -3.79 -0.20 -5.78
CA ALA A 188 -3.70 1.25 -5.89
C ALA A 188 -3.65 1.70 -7.35
N GLN A 189 -2.91 1.00 -8.20
CA GLN A 189 -2.82 1.30 -9.64
C GLN A 189 -4.17 1.16 -10.33
N ALA A 190 -4.93 0.09 -10.01
CA ALA A 190 -6.30 -0.06 -10.50
C ALA A 190 -7.22 1.03 -9.92
N THR A 191 -7.09 1.31 -8.62
CA THR A 191 -7.89 2.33 -7.93
C THR A 191 -7.67 3.70 -8.54
N LEU A 192 -6.44 4.08 -8.87
CA LEU A 192 -6.03 5.41 -9.34
C LEU A 192 -5.95 5.53 -10.87
N ALA A 193 -6.46 4.53 -11.61
CA ALA A 193 -6.30 4.46 -13.06
C ALA A 193 -6.84 5.68 -13.83
N ASP A 194 -7.89 6.32 -13.30
CA ASP A 194 -8.52 7.52 -13.87
C ASP A 194 -8.09 8.82 -13.18
N CYS A 195 -7.05 8.79 -12.34
CA CYS A 195 -6.50 9.96 -11.66
C CYS A 195 -5.25 10.49 -12.40
N PRO A 196 -5.35 11.49 -13.30
CA PRO A 196 -4.23 11.96 -14.10
C PRO A 196 -3.10 12.60 -13.29
N ARG A 197 -3.34 13.06 -12.05
CA ARG A 197 -2.29 13.59 -11.16
C ARG A 197 -1.89 12.62 -10.03
N ALA A 198 -2.36 11.37 -10.07
CA ALA A 198 -1.92 10.34 -9.13
C ALA A 198 -0.89 9.41 -9.79
N HIS A 199 0.15 9.06 -9.05
CA HIS A 199 1.24 8.18 -9.49
C HIS A 199 1.37 7.04 -8.48
N VAL A 200 1.74 5.83 -8.92
CA VAL A 200 1.94 4.70 -8.02
C VAL A 200 3.37 4.19 -8.12
N VAL A 201 3.99 3.96 -6.96
CA VAL A 201 5.36 3.47 -6.83
C VAL A 201 5.39 2.37 -5.79
N GLN A 202 6.05 1.25 -6.08
CA GLN A 202 6.41 0.32 -5.01
C GLN A 202 7.75 0.72 -4.42
N GLY A 203 7.82 0.93 -3.11
CA GLY A 203 9.03 1.44 -2.45
C GLY A 203 9.04 1.20 -0.95
N ASP A 204 10.23 1.32 -0.36
CA ASP A 204 10.43 1.17 1.08
C ASP A 204 10.61 2.53 1.75
N ILE A 205 9.97 2.74 2.89
CA ILE A 205 10.07 3.96 3.70
C ILE A 205 11.50 4.18 4.19
N TYR A 206 12.23 3.12 4.54
CA TYR A 206 13.63 3.24 5.00
C TYR A 206 14.59 3.64 3.87
N HIS A 207 14.24 3.27 2.64
CA HIS A 207 14.96 3.54 1.41
C HIS A 207 14.10 4.40 0.47
N LEU A 208 13.54 5.48 1.02
CA LEU A 208 12.49 6.26 0.35
C LEU A 208 12.94 6.73 -1.05
N PRO A 209 12.30 6.24 -2.12
CA PRO A 209 12.71 6.53 -3.49
C PRO A 209 12.14 7.86 -3.99
N LEU A 210 11.96 8.84 -3.11
CA LEU A 210 11.46 10.18 -3.41
C LEU A 210 12.58 11.20 -3.22
N ARG A 211 12.67 12.17 -4.13
CA ARG A 211 13.68 13.25 -4.04
C ARG A 211 13.55 14.02 -2.74
N LEU A 212 14.69 14.45 -2.22
CA LEU A 212 14.73 15.25 -1.01
C LEU A 212 14.11 16.62 -1.26
N ARG A 213 13.47 17.19 -0.23
CA ARG A 213 12.96 18.56 -0.27
C ARG A 213 12.07 18.89 -1.48
N SER A 214 11.32 17.92 -1.98
CA SER A 214 10.54 18.01 -3.22
C SER A 214 9.04 18.11 -3.00
N LEU A 215 8.54 17.63 -1.86
CA LEU A 215 7.11 17.54 -1.58
C LEU A 215 6.59 18.66 -0.67
N ASP A 216 5.38 19.13 -0.94
CA ASP A 216 4.65 20.06 -0.08
C ASP A 216 4.04 19.35 1.13
N PHE A 217 3.61 18.11 0.95
CA PHE A 217 3.05 17.29 2.02
C PHE A 217 3.36 15.80 1.88
N ALA A 218 3.27 15.10 2.99
CA ALA A 218 3.27 13.64 3.03
C ALA A 218 2.22 13.16 4.03
N LEU A 219 1.46 12.14 3.63
CA LEU A 219 0.52 11.43 4.49
C LEU A 219 1.15 10.09 4.87
N SER A 220 1.02 9.69 6.13
CA SER A 220 1.29 8.31 6.55
C SER A 220 0.24 7.89 7.57
N LEU A 221 -0.84 7.28 7.07
CA LEU A 221 -2.08 7.06 7.83
C LEU A 221 -2.25 5.57 8.13
N GLY A 222 -1.95 5.19 9.37
CA GLY A 222 -2.07 3.80 9.81
C GLY A 222 -0.83 2.94 9.49
N VAL A 223 0.35 3.57 9.34
CA VAL A 223 1.54 2.91 8.76
C VAL A 223 2.73 2.93 9.72
N VAL A 224 3.22 4.11 10.12
CA VAL A 224 4.52 4.26 10.80
C VAL A 224 4.66 3.47 12.11
N HIS A 225 3.55 3.19 12.82
CA HIS A 225 3.58 2.44 14.07
C HIS A 225 3.72 0.91 13.88
N HIS A 226 3.64 0.43 12.63
CA HIS A 226 3.98 -0.95 12.27
C HIS A 226 5.46 -1.12 11.89
N LEU A 227 6.21 -0.03 11.78
CA LEU A 227 7.63 -0.06 11.46
C LEU A 227 8.46 -0.58 12.65
N PRO A 228 9.49 -1.39 12.39
CA PRO A 228 10.48 -1.74 13.42
C PRO A 228 11.14 -0.54 14.09
N ASP A 229 11.42 0.52 13.32
CA ASP A 229 11.96 1.79 13.77
C ASP A 229 11.13 2.95 13.17
N PRO A 230 10.05 3.36 13.86
CA PRO A 230 9.20 4.45 13.40
C PRO A 230 9.93 5.79 13.26
N ALA A 231 10.90 6.06 14.12
CA ALA A 231 11.63 7.34 14.13
C ALA A 231 12.43 7.52 12.85
N THR A 232 13.17 6.49 12.44
CA THR A 232 13.90 6.51 11.16
C THR A 232 12.94 6.63 9.98
N GLY A 233 11.82 5.90 9.99
CA GLY A 233 10.83 6.00 8.92
C GLY A 233 10.26 7.41 8.78
N ILE A 234 9.85 8.03 9.90
CA ILE A 234 9.36 9.41 9.94
C ILE A 234 10.43 10.39 9.45
N ALA A 235 11.69 10.23 9.88
CA ALA A 235 12.78 11.09 9.44
C ALA A 235 13.03 11.00 7.92
N ARG A 236 12.92 9.80 7.33
CA ARG A 236 13.03 9.62 5.87
C ARG A 236 11.91 10.32 5.12
N ILE A 237 10.67 10.19 5.60
CA ILE A 237 9.52 10.90 5.00
C ILE A 237 9.71 12.41 5.12
N ALA A 238 10.07 12.90 6.30
CA ALA A 238 10.31 14.32 6.54
C ALA A 238 11.41 14.90 5.64
N ALA A 239 12.47 14.14 5.35
CA ALA A 239 13.54 14.58 4.46
C ALA A 239 13.10 14.78 2.99
N SER A 240 12.00 14.14 2.56
CA SER A 240 11.40 14.37 1.24
C SER A 240 10.60 15.68 1.16
N LEU A 241 10.22 16.27 2.30
CA LEU A 241 9.47 17.51 2.35
C LEU A 241 10.37 18.73 2.14
N ARG A 242 9.90 19.69 1.35
CA ARG A 242 10.54 21.01 1.24
C ARG A 242 10.51 21.74 2.60
N PRO A 243 11.34 22.77 2.82
CA PRO A 243 11.19 23.66 3.96
C PRO A 243 9.74 24.20 4.06
N GLY A 244 9.12 24.04 5.22
CA GLY A 244 7.71 24.41 5.43
C GLY A 244 6.68 23.39 4.93
N GLY A 245 7.11 22.27 4.35
CA GLY A 245 6.23 21.14 4.05
C GLY A 245 5.61 20.52 5.31
N ARG A 246 4.57 19.70 5.14
CA ARG A 246 3.82 19.10 6.25
C ARG A 246 3.77 17.59 6.14
N LEU A 247 4.21 16.92 7.20
CA LEU A 247 3.98 15.49 7.39
C LEU A 247 2.75 15.32 8.29
N VAL A 248 1.75 14.59 7.80
CA VAL A 248 0.58 14.19 8.59
C VAL A 248 0.69 12.71 8.90
N VAL A 249 0.74 12.40 10.19
CA VAL A 249 0.82 11.03 10.70
C VAL A 249 -0.46 10.73 11.48
N TRP A 250 -1.09 9.63 11.13
CA TRP A 250 -2.17 9.06 11.93
C TRP A 250 -1.77 7.67 12.41
N VAL A 251 -1.88 7.44 13.71
CA VAL A 251 -1.61 6.16 14.36
C VAL A 251 -2.78 5.82 15.28
N TYR A 252 -2.96 4.54 15.57
CA TYR A 252 -4.02 4.13 16.47
C TYR A 252 -3.78 4.63 17.89
N GLY A 253 -4.77 5.31 18.46
CA GLY A 253 -4.75 5.72 19.87
C GLY A 253 -4.99 4.55 20.81
N LEU A 254 -4.24 4.51 21.91
CA LEU A 254 -4.38 3.48 22.96
C LEU A 254 -5.77 3.51 23.63
N GLU A 255 -6.38 4.69 23.74
CA GLU A 255 -7.62 4.93 24.50
C GLU A 255 -8.87 4.41 23.79
N GLY A 256 -8.97 4.54 22.46
CA GLY A 256 -10.04 3.93 21.64
C GLY A 256 -9.90 2.42 21.45
N MET A 257 -8.69 1.89 21.74
CA MET A 257 -8.41 0.46 21.69
C MET A 257 -8.59 -0.25 23.03
N ARG A 258 -8.93 0.41 24.15
CA ARG A 258 -8.95 -0.24 25.48
C ARG A 258 -9.75 -1.55 25.55
N TRP A 259 -10.84 -1.68 24.80
CA TRP A 259 -11.64 -2.89 24.79
C TRP A 259 -11.19 -3.92 23.72
N TRP A 260 -10.67 -3.49 22.57
CA TRP A 260 -9.99 -4.36 21.58
C TRP A 260 -8.63 -4.89 22.08
N TYR A 261 -7.93 -4.09 22.88
CA TYR A 261 -6.73 -4.46 23.62
C TYR A 261 -7.09 -5.46 24.72
N ARG A 262 -8.33 -5.47 25.25
CA ARG A 262 -8.83 -6.60 26.04
C ARG A 262 -9.13 -7.82 25.16
N LEU A 263 -9.55 -7.67 23.90
CA LEU A 263 -9.55 -8.80 22.94
C LEU A 263 -8.14 -9.30 22.57
N SER A 264 -7.05 -8.66 23.04
CA SER A 264 -5.71 -9.29 23.04
C SER A 264 -5.67 -10.58 23.87
N HIS A 265 -6.72 -10.92 24.63
CA HIS A 265 -6.97 -12.27 25.14
C HIS A 265 -7.18 -13.32 24.03
N LEU A 266 -7.17 -12.97 22.73
CA LEU A 266 -7.01 -13.90 21.60
C LEU A 266 -5.54 -14.18 21.25
N THR A 267 -4.58 -13.53 21.91
CA THR A 267 -3.15 -13.85 21.79
C THR A 267 -2.84 -15.33 22.06
N PRO A 268 -3.51 -16.04 23.01
CA PRO A 268 -3.40 -17.49 23.18
C PRO A 268 -3.88 -18.30 21.98
N LEU A 269 -4.73 -17.75 21.11
CA LEU A 269 -5.14 -18.39 19.86
C LEU A 269 -4.13 -18.17 18.72
N ARG A 270 -3.22 -17.19 18.85
CA ARG A 270 -2.21 -16.88 17.83
C ARG A 270 -1.28 -18.06 17.52
N PRO A 271 -0.80 -18.87 18.49
CA PRO A 271 -0.03 -20.09 18.21
C PRO A 271 -0.79 -21.12 17.39
N VAL A 272 -2.12 -21.19 17.54
CA VAL A 272 -2.99 -22.15 16.85
C VAL A 272 -3.39 -21.65 15.47
N THR A 273 -3.70 -20.36 15.36
CA THR A 273 -4.19 -19.76 14.11
C THR A 273 -3.07 -19.37 13.14
N ARG A 274 -1.90 -18.93 13.64
CA ARG A 274 -0.74 -18.55 12.82
C ARG A 274 -0.21 -19.65 11.88
N PRO A 275 -0.09 -20.94 12.28
CA PRO A 275 0.41 -21.98 11.39
C PRO A 275 -0.60 -22.44 10.33
N LEU A 276 -1.88 -22.06 10.45
CA LEU A 276 -2.91 -22.44 9.48
C LEU A 276 -2.60 -21.86 8.08
N PRO A 277 -2.92 -22.61 6.99
CA PRO A 277 -2.87 -22.08 5.64
C PRO A 277 -3.76 -20.83 5.49
N ARG A 278 -3.33 -19.86 4.66
CA ARG A 278 -4.07 -18.60 4.42
C ARG A 278 -5.55 -18.81 4.06
N ARG A 279 -5.87 -19.86 3.30
CA ARG A 279 -7.26 -20.21 2.93
C ARG A 279 -8.10 -20.60 4.15
N ALA A 280 -7.52 -21.35 5.09
CA ALA A 280 -8.20 -21.74 6.32
C ALA A 280 -8.37 -20.54 7.27
N GLN A 281 -7.36 -19.69 7.38
CA GLN A 281 -7.48 -18.41 8.12
C GLN A 281 -8.59 -17.54 7.53
N HIS A 282 -8.68 -17.45 6.20
CA HIS A 282 -9.73 -16.70 5.51
C HIS A 282 -11.12 -17.29 5.78
N ALA A 283 -11.30 -18.61 5.62
CA ALA A 283 -12.59 -19.28 5.88
C ALA A 283 -13.04 -19.11 7.33
N LEU A 284 -12.13 -19.26 8.30
CA LEU A 284 -12.40 -19.01 9.71
C LEU A 284 -12.81 -17.55 9.96
N SER A 285 -12.13 -16.60 9.31
CA SER A 285 -12.47 -15.17 9.42
C SER A 285 -13.87 -14.88 8.85
N VAL A 286 -14.22 -15.48 7.71
CA VAL A 286 -15.57 -15.36 7.12
C VAL A 286 -16.63 -15.95 8.04
N ALA A 287 -16.39 -17.13 8.63
CA ALA A 287 -17.33 -17.75 9.57
C ALA A 287 -17.57 -16.88 10.82
N ILE A 288 -16.49 -16.34 11.41
CA ILE A 288 -16.58 -15.43 12.55
C ILE A 288 -17.32 -14.15 12.14
N ALA A 289 -17.00 -13.56 10.99
CA ALA A 289 -17.67 -12.37 10.49
C ALA A 289 -19.16 -12.60 10.26
N ALA A 290 -19.54 -13.73 9.67
CA ALA A 290 -20.94 -14.11 9.46
C ALA A 290 -21.69 -14.30 10.78
N ALA A 291 -21.05 -14.92 11.78
CA ALA A 291 -21.62 -15.06 13.11
C ALA A 291 -21.84 -13.69 13.77
N LEU A 292 -20.85 -12.80 13.75
CA LEU A 292 -20.98 -11.44 14.28
C LEU A 292 -22.06 -10.65 13.54
N GLU A 293 -22.13 -10.79 12.21
CA GLU A 293 -23.13 -10.14 11.37
C GLU A 293 -24.55 -10.57 11.76
N LEU A 294 -24.79 -11.89 11.86
CA LEU A 294 -26.12 -12.42 12.18
C LEU A 294 -26.54 -12.16 13.64
N THR A 295 -25.59 -12.19 14.57
CA THR A 295 -25.91 -12.15 16.01
C THR A 295 -25.85 -10.75 16.61
N LEU A 296 -25.08 -9.83 16.04
CA LEU A 296 -24.91 -8.48 16.58
C LEU A 296 -25.40 -7.42 15.59
N TRP A 297 -24.88 -7.43 14.36
CA TRP A 297 -25.03 -6.29 13.44
C TRP A 297 -26.37 -6.24 12.73
N ALA A 298 -26.87 -7.36 12.21
CA ALA A 298 -28.18 -7.42 11.56
C ALA A 298 -29.33 -7.08 12.54
N PRO A 299 -29.34 -7.59 13.79
CA PRO A 299 -30.30 -7.16 14.80
C PRO A 299 -30.18 -5.67 15.15
N ALA A 300 -28.95 -5.16 15.33
CA ALA A 300 -28.71 -3.74 15.62
C ALA A 300 -29.20 -2.82 14.49
N ARG A 301 -28.92 -3.18 13.23
CA ARG A 301 -29.40 -2.45 12.05
C ARG A 301 -30.92 -2.48 11.95
N ALA A 302 -31.55 -3.63 12.17
CA ALA A 302 -33.00 -3.74 12.19
C ALA A 302 -33.63 -2.87 13.29
N ALA A 303 -33.06 -2.90 14.50
CA ALA A 303 -33.51 -2.07 15.62
C ALA A 303 -33.37 -0.57 15.36
N SER A 304 -32.28 -0.14 14.69
CA SER A 304 -32.04 1.28 14.37
C SER A 304 -33.07 1.91 13.44
N ARG A 305 -33.81 1.09 12.66
CA ARG A 305 -34.87 1.53 11.74
C ARG A 305 -36.23 1.74 12.42
N LEU A 306 -36.37 1.33 13.68
CA LEU A 306 -37.59 1.53 14.46
C LEU A 306 -37.63 2.93 15.09
N PRO A 307 -38.82 3.52 15.34
CA PRO A 307 -38.95 4.81 16.01
C PRO A 307 -38.26 4.79 17.38
N GLY A 308 -37.30 5.68 17.61
CA GLY A 308 -36.48 5.73 18.83
C GLY A 308 -35.32 4.74 18.89
N GLY A 309 -35.23 3.80 17.94
CA GLY A 309 -34.19 2.76 17.88
C GLY A 309 -32.78 3.30 17.63
N ALA A 310 -32.64 4.47 16.98
CA ALA A 310 -31.36 5.13 16.76
C ALA A 310 -30.62 5.45 18.08
N ARG A 311 -31.34 5.79 19.16
CA ARG A 311 -30.73 6.06 20.48
C ARG A 311 -30.23 4.79 21.18
N LEU A 312 -30.87 3.65 20.91
CA LEU A 312 -30.47 2.35 21.46
C LEU A 312 -29.28 1.78 20.68
N ALA A 313 -29.32 1.92 19.34
CA ALA A 313 -28.22 1.53 18.46
C ALA A 313 -26.93 2.30 18.81
N ALA A 314 -27.02 3.61 19.08
CA ALA A 314 -25.90 4.46 19.48
C ALA A 314 -25.28 4.11 20.87
N ARG A 315 -25.92 3.22 21.64
CA ARG A 315 -25.40 2.73 22.93
C ARG A 315 -24.79 1.33 22.83
N LEU A 316 -24.89 0.68 21.67
CA LEU A 316 -24.19 -0.57 21.45
C LEU A 316 -22.69 -0.27 21.38
N PRO A 317 -21.83 -1.13 21.96
CA PRO A 317 -20.40 -0.86 22.14
C PRO A 317 -19.58 -0.67 20.84
N LEU A 318 -20.23 -0.68 19.67
CA LEU A 318 -19.61 -0.69 18.34
C LEU A 318 -20.26 0.26 17.31
N SER A 319 -21.23 1.09 17.72
CA SER A 319 -21.87 2.09 16.86
C SER A 319 -21.11 3.41 16.80
#